data_AF-A0A7D5T5K2-F1
#
_entry.id   AF-A0A7D5T5K2-F1
#
_cell.length_a   1.000
_cell.length_b   1.000
_cell.length_c   1.000
_cell.angle_alpha   90.00
_cell.angle_beta   90.00
_cell.angle_gamma   90.00
#
_symmetry.space_group_name_H-M   'P 1'
#
loop_
_entity.id
_entity.type
_entity.pdbx_description
1 polymer ?
#
loop_
_entity_poly.entity_id
_entity_poly.type
_entity_poly.pdbx_seq_one_letter_code
_entity_poly.pdbx_strand_id
1 'polypeptide(L)'
;MPVDPQTAAIAVVSLLGASAVAVVTRRHYEPPPRDGEDEPPEPVFETVVFFALAAGLFAGLGYAIATVGRWGTLGRIGTLLLSLVGLYSAYATYTGRVADDADPASALMGIVSATVLGVYPPLFFALSAL
;
A
#
# COMPACT_ATOMS: atom_id res chain seq x y z
N MET A 1 12.65 19.69 -15.43
CA MET A 1 13.06 19.93 -14.04
C MET A 1 13.54 18.59 -13.46
N PRO A 2 14.67 18.53 -12.74
CA PRO A 2 15.07 17.30 -12.06
C PRO A 2 14.01 16.94 -11.01
N VAL A 3 13.56 15.69 -11.00
CA VAL A 3 12.61 15.18 -10.01
C VAL A 3 13.35 14.99 -8.69
N ASP A 4 12.80 15.49 -7.60
CA ASP A 4 13.38 15.28 -6.27
C ASP A 4 13.36 13.77 -5.92
N PRO A 5 14.42 13.23 -5.27
CA PRO A 5 14.50 11.82 -4.91
C PRO A 5 13.32 11.31 -4.09
N GLN A 6 12.73 12.12 -3.20
CA GLN A 6 11.57 11.72 -2.40
C GLN A 6 10.33 11.56 -3.28
N THR A 7 10.09 12.48 -4.20
CA THR A 7 8.99 12.42 -5.18
C THR A 7 9.13 11.19 -6.07
N ALA A 8 10.34 10.89 -6.54
CA ALA A 8 10.61 9.67 -7.32
C ALA A 8 10.32 8.39 -6.49
N ALA A 9 10.74 8.36 -5.23
CA ALA A 9 10.44 7.27 -4.31
C ALA A 9 8.93 7.10 -4.05
N ILE A 10 8.18 8.19 -3.87
CA ILE A 10 6.72 8.15 -3.75
C ILE A 10 6.09 7.50 -4.98
N ALA A 11 6.51 7.93 -6.18
CA ALA A 11 5.98 7.35 -7.41
C ALA A 11 6.27 5.85 -7.50
N VAL A 12 7.52 5.44 -7.24
CA VAL A 12 7.94 4.03 -7.32
C VAL A 12 7.20 3.16 -6.31
N VAL A 13 7.19 3.53 -5.03
CA VAL A 13 6.54 2.75 -3.97
C VAL A 13 5.03 2.67 -4.21
N SER A 14 4.40 3.78 -4.59
CA SER A 14 2.97 3.81 -4.92
C SER A 14 2.62 2.89 -6.08
N LEU A 15 3.41 2.92 -7.16
CA LEU A 15 3.16 2.09 -8.34
C LEU A 15 3.38 0.60 -8.04
N LEU A 16 4.42 0.25 -7.26
CA LEU A 16 4.65 -1.13 -6.83
C LEU A 16 3.53 -1.64 -5.93
N GLY A 17 3.14 -0.85 -4.93
CA GLY A 17 2.02 -1.19 -4.04
C GLY A 17 0.71 -1.34 -4.81
N ALA A 18 0.40 -0.40 -5.71
CA ALA A 18 -0.80 -0.45 -6.53
C ALA A 18 -0.80 -1.65 -7.48
N SER A 19 0.36 -2.00 -8.05
CA SER A 19 0.50 -3.19 -8.88
C SER A 19 0.25 -4.47 -8.07
N ALA A 20 0.76 -4.54 -6.83
CA ALA A 20 0.48 -5.66 -5.94
C ALA A 20 -1.02 -5.77 -5.61
N VAL A 21 -1.68 -4.65 -5.29
CA VAL A 21 -3.14 -4.58 -5.14
C VAL A 21 -3.85 -5.12 -6.38
N ALA A 22 -3.47 -4.63 -7.57
CA ALA A 22 -4.07 -5.07 -8.83
C ALA A 22 -3.92 -6.59 -9.06
N VAL A 23 -2.74 -7.15 -8.74
CA VAL A 23 -2.51 -8.59 -8.83
C VAL A 23 -3.39 -9.36 -7.85
N VAL A 24 -3.52 -8.88 -6.61
CA VAL A 24 -4.39 -9.49 -5.59
C VAL A 24 -5.84 -9.45 -6.04
N THR A 25 -6.33 -8.30 -6.53
CA THR A 25 -7.68 -8.19 -7.09
C THR A 25 -7.88 -9.20 -8.20
N ARG A 26 -6.98 -9.25 -9.17
CA ARG A 26 -7.13 -10.14 -10.32
C ARG A 26 -7.15 -11.63 -9.96
N ARG A 27 -6.44 -12.01 -8.90
CA ARG A 27 -6.22 -13.41 -8.51
C ARG A 27 -7.17 -13.93 -7.45
N HIS A 28 -7.66 -13.06 -6.58
CA HIS A 28 -8.33 -13.46 -5.34
C HIS A 28 -9.66 -12.75 -5.11
N TYR A 29 -9.97 -11.68 -5.85
CA TYR A 29 -11.28 -11.03 -5.75
C TYR A 29 -12.28 -11.74 -6.65
N GLU A 30 -13.36 -12.22 -6.05
CA GLU A 30 -14.50 -12.82 -6.76
C GLU A 30 -15.60 -11.77 -6.91
N PRO A 31 -15.81 -11.22 -8.12
CA PRO A 31 -16.88 -10.24 -8.34
C PRO A 31 -18.25 -10.94 -8.29
N PRO A 32 -19.30 -10.22 -7.87
CA PRO A 32 -20.64 -10.77 -7.86
C PRO A 32 -21.09 -11.15 -9.29
N PRO A 33 -21.89 -12.21 -9.46
CA PRO A 33 -22.47 -12.56 -10.75
C PRO A 33 -23.31 -11.41 -11.30
N ARG A 34 -23.39 -11.31 -12.63
CA ARG A 34 -24.33 -10.37 -13.27
C ARG A 34 -25.73 -10.97 -13.24
N ASP A 35 -26.74 -10.09 -13.19
CA ASP A 35 -28.14 -10.53 -13.21
C ASP A 35 -28.43 -11.39 -14.45
N GLY A 36 -28.70 -12.68 -14.22
CA GLY A 36 -29.01 -13.65 -15.28
C GLY A 36 -27.82 -14.42 -15.84
N GLU A 37 -26.61 -14.27 -15.27
CA GLU A 37 -25.42 -15.06 -15.62
C GLU A 37 -25.00 -15.94 -14.43
N ASP A 38 -24.76 -17.23 -14.69
CA ASP A 38 -24.34 -18.19 -13.65
C ASP A 38 -22.84 -18.08 -13.29
N GLU A 39 -22.04 -17.49 -14.19
CA GLU A 39 -20.58 -17.40 -14.04
C GLU A 39 -20.15 -15.96 -13.73
N PRO A 40 -19.35 -15.73 -12.65
CA PRO A 40 -18.87 -14.40 -12.32
C PRO A 40 -17.91 -13.87 -13.40
N PRO A 41 -17.98 -12.57 -13.74
CA PRO A 41 -17.11 -11.99 -14.75
C PRO A 41 -15.64 -11.94 -14.29
N GLU A 42 -14.69 -11.86 -15.23
CA GLU A 42 -13.30 -11.58 -14.86
C GLU A 42 -13.16 -10.17 -14.23
N PRO A 43 -12.41 -9.99 -13.13
CA PRO A 43 -12.35 -8.74 -12.36
C PRO A 43 -11.43 -7.67 -13.01
N VAL A 44 -11.39 -7.57 -14.33
CA VAL A 44 -10.45 -6.71 -15.07
C VAL A 44 -10.74 -5.22 -14.81
N PHE A 45 -12.02 -4.84 -14.75
CA PHE A 45 -12.41 -3.47 -14.45
C PHE A 45 -12.00 -3.08 -13.02
N GLU A 46 -12.33 -3.93 -12.04
CA GLU A 46 -12.00 -3.75 -10.62
C GLU A 46 -10.49 -3.71 -10.42
N THR A 47 -9.73 -4.51 -11.19
CA THR A 47 -8.26 -4.47 -11.18
C THR A 47 -7.73 -3.09 -11.52
N VAL A 48 -8.27 -2.45 -12.58
CA VAL A 48 -7.86 -1.10 -12.99
C VAL A 48 -8.32 -0.05 -11.98
N VAL A 49 -9.56 -0.17 -11.47
CA VAL A 49 -10.10 0.76 -10.47
C VAL A 49 -9.29 0.70 -9.18
N PHE A 50 -9.05 -0.50 -8.63
CA PHE A 50 -8.28 -0.65 -7.40
C PHE A 50 -6.81 -0.30 -7.60
N PHE A 51 -6.22 -0.55 -8.77
CA PHE A 51 -4.90 -0.02 -9.09
C PHE A 51 -4.87 1.50 -8.98
N ALA A 52 -5.80 2.21 -9.64
CA ALA A 52 -5.83 3.66 -9.66
C ALA A 52 -6.08 4.25 -8.26
N LEU A 53 -7.02 3.68 -7.52
CA LEU A 53 -7.33 4.08 -6.14
C LEU A 53 -6.14 3.84 -5.21
N ALA A 54 -5.50 2.67 -5.28
CA ALA A 54 -4.34 2.35 -4.46
C ALA A 54 -3.13 3.22 -4.82
N ALA A 55 -2.88 3.47 -6.10
CA ALA A 55 -1.80 4.36 -6.54
C ALA A 55 -2.00 5.78 -5.98
N GLY A 56 -3.22 6.32 -6.07
CA GLY A 56 -3.56 7.61 -5.49
C GLY A 56 -3.44 7.64 -3.96
N LEU A 57 -3.95 6.61 -3.29
CA LEU A 57 -3.90 6.50 -1.83
C LEU A 57 -2.46 6.39 -1.32
N PHE A 58 -1.66 5.52 -1.92
CA PHE A 58 -0.26 5.33 -1.55
C PHE A 58 0.59 6.56 -1.85
N ALA A 59 0.29 7.28 -2.94
CA ALA A 59 0.95 8.55 -3.23
C ALA A 59 0.60 9.60 -2.17
N GLY A 60 -0.69 9.75 -1.85
CA GLY A 60 -1.17 10.65 -0.80
C GLY A 60 -0.55 10.33 0.56
N LEU A 61 -0.47 9.05 0.92
CA LEU A 61 0.19 8.58 2.13
C LEU A 61 1.69 8.93 2.14
N GLY A 62 2.40 8.67 1.04
CA GLY A 62 3.80 9.03 0.89
C GLY A 62 4.04 10.53 1.08
N TYR A 63 3.21 11.37 0.46
CA TYR A 63 3.26 12.83 0.65
C TYR A 63 2.97 13.27 2.08
N ALA A 64 2.00 12.65 2.75
CA ALA A 64 1.67 12.95 4.15
C ALA A 64 2.84 12.62 5.08
N ILE A 65 3.41 11.41 4.94
CA ILE A 65 4.58 10.97 5.71
C ILE A 65 5.78 11.89 5.46
N ALA A 66 6.08 12.20 4.18
CA ALA A 66 7.17 13.11 3.84
C ALA A 66 6.98 14.50 4.46
N THR A 67 5.74 14.99 4.50
CA THR A 67 5.40 16.29 5.09
C THR A 67 5.61 16.30 6.60
N VAL A 68 5.11 15.29 7.32
CA VAL A 68 5.30 15.17 8.77
C VAL A 68 6.77 14.96 9.12
N GLY A 69 7.50 14.18 8.33
CA GLY A 69 8.93 13.93 8.53
C GLY A 69 9.80 15.20 8.49
N ARG A 70 9.30 16.28 7.86
CA ARG A 70 9.98 17.58 7.79
C ARG A 70 9.73 18.49 9.00
N TRP A 71 8.86 18.12 9.94
CA TRP A 71 8.56 18.92 11.15
C TRP A 71 9.65 18.85 12.24
N GLY A 72 10.90 18.55 11.85
CA GLY A 72 12.02 18.36 12.76
C GLY A 72 12.10 16.94 13.33
N THR A 73 12.90 16.78 14.38
CA THR A 73 13.29 15.47 14.93
C THR A 73 12.10 14.63 15.38
N LEU A 74 11.11 15.24 16.04
CA LEU A 74 9.91 14.53 16.51
C LEU A 74 9.07 13.99 15.35
N GLY A 75 8.89 14.77 14.28
CA GLY A 75 8.20 14.32 13.08
C GLY A 75 8.91 13.14 12.45
N ARG A 76 10.24 13.21 12.33
CA ARG A 76 11.07 12.11 11.80
C ARG A 76 10.94 10.83 12.63
N ILE A 77 11.09 10.92 13.95
CA ILE A 77 10.93 9.77 14.86
C ILE A 77 9.51 9.21 14.78
N GLY A 78 8.49 10.07 14.80
CA GLY A 78 7.10 9.66 14.69
C GLY A 78 6.82 8.88 13.40
N THR A 79 7.37 9.34 12.27
CA THR A 79 7.26 8.60 11.00
C THR A 79 8.01 7.27 11.02
N LEU A 80 9.19 7.18 11.64
CA LEU A 80 9.91 5.91 11.77
C LEU A 80 9.16 4.90 12.66
N LEU A 81 8.45 5.37 13.69
CA LEU A 81 7.59 4.49 14.50
C LEU A 81 6.42 3.94 13.68
N LEU A 82 5.86 4.71 12.74
CA LEU A 82 4.85 4.19 11.79
C LEU A 82 5.41 3.04 10.94
N SER A 83 6.72 3.00 10.68
CA SER A 83 7.34 1.89 9.95
C SER A 83 7.24 0.58 10.73
N LEU A 84 7.49 0.64 12.04
CA LEU A 84 7.35 -0.51 12.92
C LEU A 84 5.91 -1.00 12.95
N VAL A 85 4.94 -0.07 13.01
CA VAL A 85 3.52 -0.41 12.95
C VAL A 85 3.19 -1.08 11.61
N GLY A 86 3.56 -0.50 10.48
CA GLY A 86 3.28 -1.04 9.15
C GLY A 86 3.90 -2.43 8.94
N LEU A 87 5.19 -2.60 9.24
CA LEU A 87 5.88 -3.88 9.05
C LEU A 87 5.38 -4.96 10.02
N TYR A 88 5.10 -4.60 11.28
CA TYR A 88 4.52 -5.53 12.24
C TYR A 88 3.09 -5.93 11.83
N SER A 89 2.26 -4.98 11.40
CA SER A 89 0.92 -5.28 10.87
C SER A 89 0.98 -6.23 9.68
N ALA A 90 1.89 -5.99 8.72
CA ALA A 90 2.09 -6.89 7.58
C ALA A 90 2.47 -8.32 8.04
N TYR A 91 3.42 -8.44 8.97
CA TYR A 91 3.81 -9.73 9.54
C TYR A 91 2.67 -10.41 10.32
N ALA A 92 1.94 -9.65 11.14
CA ALA A 92 0.84 -10.16 11.93
C ALA A 92 -0.30 -10.67 11.06
N THR A 93 -0.66 -9.95 10.00
CA THR A 93 -1.64 -10.41 9.01
C THR A 93 -1.13 -11.64 8.24
N TYR A 94 0.12 -11.63 7.78
CA TYR A 94 0.71 -12.77 7.08
C TYR A 94 0.74 -14.06 7.92
N THR A 95 0.95 -13.93 9.24
CA THR A 95 0.97 -15.06 10.17
C THR A 95 -0.39 -15.42 10.76
N GLY A 96 -1.47 -14.78 10.31
CA GLY A 96 -2.82 -15.02 10.83
C GLY A 96 -3.01 -14.62 12.30
N ARG A 97 -2.17 -13.71 12.83
CA ARG A 97 -2.33 -13.16 14.18
C ARG A 97 -3.35 -12.02 14.23
N VAL A 98 -3.61 -11.40 13.08
CA VAL A 98 -4.60 -10.34 12.87
C VAL A 98 -5.32 -10.68 11.57
N ALA A 99 -6.65 -10.48 11.54
CA ALA A 99 -7.49 -10.77 10.38
C ALA A 99 -7.45 -12.27 9.98
N ASP A 100 -7.45 -13.15 10.97
CA ASP A 100 -7.57 -14.60 10.82
C ASP A 100 -8.88 -15.04 10.16
N ASP A 101 -9.96 -14.30 10.41
CA ASP A 101 -11.27 -14.51 9.79
C ASP A 101 -11.46 -13.78 8.43
N ALA A 102 -10.47 -13.03 7.96
CA ALA A 102 -10.60 -12.29 6.71
C ALA A 102 -10.49 -13.21 5.49
N ASP A 103 -11.21 -12.87 4.42
CA ASP A 103 -11.03 -13.55 3.15
C ASP A 103 -9.59 -13.34 2.61
N PRO A 104 -9.09 -14.26 1.76
CA PRO A 104 -7.72 -14.21 1.27
C PRO A 104 -7.37 -12.90 0.55
N ALA A 105 -8.30 -12.30 -0.19
CA ALA A 105 -8.04 -11.04 -0.88
C ALA A 105 -7.86 -9.90 0.13
N SER A 106 -8.75 -9.78 1.11
CA SER A 106 -8.64 -8.77 2.18
C SER A 106 -7.36 -8.90 2.99
N ALA A 107 -6.97 -10.13 3.36
CA ALA A 107 -5.72 -10.36 4.07
C ALA A 107 -4.49 -9.91 3.26
N LEU A 108 -4.43 -10.28 1.98
CA LEU A 108 -3.34 -9.88 1.08
C LEU A 108 -3.30 -8.37 0.83
N MET A 109 -4.46 -7.73 0.66
CA MET A 109 -4.56 -6.26 0.55
C MET A 109 -4.06 -5.56 1.81
N GLY A 110 -4.38 -6.12 2.99
CA GLY A 110 -3.88 -5.65 4.27
C GLY A 110 -2.36 -5.72 4.36
N ILE A 111 -1.77 -6.84 3.96
CA ILE A 111 -0.30 -7.03 3.93
C ILE A 111 0.35 -5.99 3.00
N VAL A 112 -0.16 -5.81 1.79
CA VAL A 112 0.39 -4.83 0.83
C VAL A 112 0.33 -3.42 1.41
N SER A 113 -0.83 -3.00 1.91
CA SER A 113 -1.04 -1.66 2.47
C SER A 113 -0.14 -1.39 3.67
N ALA A 114 -0.05 -2.36 4.59
CA ALA A 114 0.80 -2.29 5.77
C ALA A 114 2.30 -2.26 5.40
N THR A 115 2.71 -3.00 4.36
CA THR A 115 4.07 -2.98 3.84
C THR A 115 4.41 -1.61 3.24
N VAL A 116 3.52 -1.02 2.44
CA VAL A 116 3.72 0.32 1.87
C VAL A 116 3.91 1.36 2.97
N LEU A 117 3.04 1.36 3.98
CA LEU A 117 3.19 2.21 5.17
C LEU A 117 4.53 1.97 5.88
N GLY A 118 4.91 0.70 6.00
CA GLY A 118 6.14 0.24 6.64
C GLY A 118 7.42 0.73 5.97
N VAL A 119 7.42 0.78 4.63
CA VAL A 119 8.61 1.05 3.80
C VAL A 119 8.85 2.55 3.58
N TYR A 120 7.79 3.37 3.58
CA TYR A 120 7.94 4.80 3.29
C TYR A 120 8.93 5.54 4.20
N PRO A 121 8.80 5.47 5.54
CA PRO A 121 9.65 6.26 6.41
C PRO A 121 11.15 5.88 6.39
N PRO A 122 11.58 4.61 6.40
CA PRO A 122 13.00 4.28 6.30
C PRO A 122 13.58 4.66 4.93
N LEU A 123 12.79 4.58 3.86
CA LEU A 123 13.20 5.02 2.53
C LEU A 123 13.46 6.53 2.52
N PHE A 124 12.54 7.33 3.06
CA PHE A 124 12.74 8.78 3.16
C PHE A 124 13.89 9.16 4.08
N PHE A 125 14.08 8.41 5.18
CA PHE A 125 15.24 8.58 6.05
C PHE A 125 16.55 8.37 5.28
N ALA A 126 16.67 7.28 4.52
CA ALA A 126 17.85 7.00 3.72
C ALA A 126 18.08 8.06 2.62
N LEU A 127 17.03 8.46 1.90
CA LEU A 127 17.13 9.47 0.84
C LEU A 127 17.49 10.86 1.37
N SER A 128 17.09 11.20 2.60
CA SER A 128 17.45 12.47 3.22
C SER A 128 18.92 12.56 3.66
N ALA A 129 19.67 11.46 3.58
CA ALA A 129 21.11 11.41 3.85
C ALA A 129 21.98 11.51 2.58
N LEU A 130 21.35 11.57 1.39
CA LEU A 130 21.97 11.79 0.09
C LEU A 130 21.91 13.28 -0.28
#